data_AF-A0A1Y1Q676-F1
#
_entry.id   AF-A0A1Y1Q676-F1
#
_cell.length_a   1.000
_cell.length_b   1.000
_cell.length_c   1.000
_cell.angle_alpha   90.00
_cell.angle_beta   90.00
_cell.angle_gamma   90.00
#
_symmetry.space_group_name_H-M   'P 1'
#
loop_
_entity.id
_entity.type
_entity.pdbx_description
1 polymer ?
#
loop_
_entity_poly.entity_id
_entity_poly.type
_entity_poly.pdbx_seq_one_letter_code
_entity_poly.pdbx_strand_id
1 'polypeptide(L)'
;MNFNKPEALSWLQTNPNLSPFASNRFGKQGAIDFVKRLYKLGCRQVAVANLSDEEWRIAKEGSPYADTFIAVLPTDRNQRCLIFGLYNEERATERLPPEDDDDREELEFWWD
;
A
#
# COMPACT_ATOMS: atom_id res chain seq x y z
N MET A 1 -12.09 9.09 10.66
CA MET A 1 -10.89 8.32 11.02
C MET A 1 -9.70 9.27 11.10
N ASN A 2 -8.89 9.18 12.16
CA ASN A 2 -7.66 9.97 12.31
C ASN A 2 -6.50 9.08 11.86
N PHE A 3 -6.02 9.24 10.62
CA PHE A 3 -4.85 8.50 10.16
C PHE A 3 -3.58 9.20 10.65
N ASN A 4 -3.02 8.73 11.77
CA ASN A 4 -1.63 9.04 12.16
C ASN A 4 -0.60 8.25 11.30
N LYS A 5 -1.01 7.74 10.14
CA LYS A 5 -0.18 6.94 9.24
C LYS A 5 0.38 7.83 8.12
N PRO A 6 1.64 7.69 7.73
CA PRO A 6 2.21 8.48 6.64
C PRO A 6 1.47 8.26 5.32
N GLU A 7 1.20 9.34 4.59
CA GLU A 7 0.71 9.24 3.21
C GLU A 7 1.76 8.55 2.34
N ALA A 8 1.32 7.57 1.54
CA ALA A 8 2.21 6.62 0.90
C ALA A 8 3.12 7.23 -0.19
N LEU A 9 2.61 8.15 -1.02
CA LEU A 9 3.45 8.77 -2.06
C LEU A 9 4.54 9.64 -1.44
N SER A 10 4.17 10.51 -0.50
CA SER A 10 5.10 11.37 0.21
C SER A 10 6.17 10.53 0.91
N TRP A 11 5.75 9.50 1.66
CA TRP A 11 6.67 8.64 2.38
C TRP A 11 7.64 7.93 1.45
N LEU A 12 7.13 7.27 0.38
CA LEU A 12 7.97 6.58 -0.59
C LEU A 12 8.95 7.54 -1.27
N GLN A 13 8.52 8.74 -1.67
CA GLN A 13 9.39 9.69 -2.36
C GLN A 13 10.54 10.17 -1.48
N THR A 14 10.27 10.43 -0.19
CA THR A 14 11.28 10.93 0.75
C THR A 14 12.13 9.85 1.41
N ASN A 15 11.70 8.59 1.39
CA ASN A 15 12.42 7.50 2.06
C ASN A 15 13.73 7.17 1.31
N PRO A 16 14.92 7.31 1.93
CA PRO A 16 16.21 7.06 1.26
C PRO A 16 16.51 5.58 0.99
N ASN A 17 15.77 4.63 1.61
CA ASN A 17 15.91 3.21 1.34
C ASN A 17 15.54 2.92 -0.15
N LEU A 18 16.36 2.11 -0.83
CA LEU A 18 16.16 1.73 -2.24
C LEU A 18 14.98 0.75 -2.43
N SER A 19 14.62 0.03 -1.36
CA SER A 19 13.50 -0.90 -1.32
C SER A 19 12.69 -0.69 -0.04
N PRO A 20 12.07 0.49 0.13
CA PRO A 20 11.43 0.87 1.39
C PRO A 20 10.15 0.08 1.66
N PHE A 21 9.57 -0.57 0.63
CA PHE A 21 8.26 -1.17 0.70
C PHE A 21 8.20 -2.51 -0.02
N ALA A 22 7.69 -3.55 0.65
CA ALA A 22 7.44 -4.90 0.10
C ALA A 22 8.51 -5.31 -0.92
N SER A 23 9.75 -5.43 -0.43
CA SER A 23 10.94 -5.55 -1.29
C SER A 23 10.99 -6.84 -2.13
N ASN A 24 10.24 -7.85 -1.70
CA ASN A 24 9.92 -9.08 -2.41
C ASN A 24 9.06 -8.85 -3.68
N ARG A 25 8.24 -7.79 -3.68
CA ARG A 25 7.25 -7.47 -4.72
C ARG A 25 7.63 -6.25 -5.57
N PHE A 26 8.26 -5.26 -4.96
CA PHE A 26 8.54 -3.97 -5.60
C PHE A 26 9.98 -3.50 -5.37
N GLY A 27 10.54 -2.86 -6.39
CA GLY A 27 11.52 -1.79 -6.16
C GLY A 27 10.79 -0.48 -5.84
N LYS A 28 11.48 0.51 -5.24
CA LYS A 28 10.90 1.80 -4.84
C LYS A 28 10.00 2.46 -5.90
N GLN A 29 10.46 2.51 -7.16
CA GLN A 29 9.69 3.11 -8.25
C GLN A 29 8.41 2.32 -8.55
N GLY A 30 8.46 0.99 -8.48
CA GLY A 30 7.29 0.13 -8.66
C GLY A 30 6.23 0.35 -7.58
N ALA A 31 6.65 0.51 -6.32
CA ALA A 31 5.74 0.86 -5.23
C ALA A 31 5.10 2.24 -5.44
N ILE A 32 5.87 3.24 -5.85
CA ILE A 32 5.35 4.59 -6.18
C ILE A 32 4.29 4.51 -7.28
N ASP A 33 4.57 3.77 -8.36
CA ASP A 33 3.65 3.67 -9.49
C ASP A 33 2.41 2.85 -9.15
N PHE A 34 2.53 1.85 -8.27
CA PHE A 34 1.38 1.14 -7.70
C PHE A 34 0.47 2.06 -6.89
N VAL A 35 1.02 2.89 -6.01
CA VAL A 35 0.24 3.86 -5.24
C VAL A 35 -0.43 4.89 -6.15
N LYS A 36 0.26 5.39 -7.19
CA LYS A 36 -0.37 6.26 -8.20
C LYS A 36 -1.52 5.56 -8.92
N ARG A 37 -1.40 4.26 -9.21
CA ARG A 37 -2.50 3.46 -9.81
C ARG A 37 -3.71 3.43 -8.88
N LEU A 38 -3.52 3.21 -7.58
CA LEU A 38 -4.61 3.25 -6.60
C LEU A 38 -5.34 4.61 -6.60
N TYR A 39 -4.59 5.72 -6.59
CA TYR A 39 -5.19 7.06 -6.69
C TYR A 39 -5.94 7.27 -8.02
N LYS A 40 -5.36 6.81 -9.14
CA LYS A 40 -6.02 6.89 -10.46
C LYS A 40 -7.32 6.09 -10.53
N LEU A 41 -7.41 4.99 -9.78
CA LEU A 41 -8.63 4.18 -9.67
C LEU A 41 -9.69 4.80 -8.75
N GLY A 42 -9.36 5.85 -8.00
CA GLY A 42 -10.31 6.59 -7.17
C GLY A 42 -10.10 6.44 -5.66
N CYS A 43 -9.03 5.79 -5.20
CA CYS A 43 -8.72 5.79 -3.76
C CYS A 43 -8.60 7.23 -3.24
N ARG A 44 -9.30 7.52 -2.13
CA ARG A 44 -9.31 8.86 -1.52
C ARG A 44 -8.01 9.17 -0.79
N GLN A 45 -7.37 8.14 -0.25
CA GLN A 45 -6.10 8.21 0.46
C GLN A 45 -5.41 6.84 0.38
N VAL A 46 -4.08 6.85 0.34
CA VAL A 46 -3.26 5.66 0.53
C VAL A 46 -2.22 5.97 1.59
N ALA A 47 -2.15 5.14 2.63
CA ALA A 47 -1.22 5.31 3.75
C ALA A 47 -0.35 4.08 3.95
N VAL A 48 0.86 4.27 4.45
CA VAL A 48 1.75 3.18 4.85
C VAL A 48 1.37 2.70 6.24
N ALA A 49 1.29 1.38 6.43
CA ALA A 49 1.07 0.73 7.71
C ALA A 49 2.18 -0.29 8.02
N ASN A 50 2.18 -0.83 9.24
CA ASN A 50 3.13 -1.85 9.68
C ASN A 50 4.61 -1.45 9.45
N LEU A 51 4.95 -0.21 9.84
CA LEU A 51 6.32 0.28 9.75
C LEU A 51 7.24 -0.53 10.67
N SER A 52 8.28 -1.11 10.10
CA SER A 52 9.43 -1.66 10.79
C SER A 52 10.49 -0.57 10.93
N ASP A 53 10.58 0.03 12.11
CA ASP A 53 11.41 1.19 12.42
C ASP A 53 12.52 0.89 13.44
N GLU A 54 12.94 -0.38 13.56
CA GLU A 54 13.97 -0.77 14.51
C GLU A 54 15.29 -0.03 14.24
N GLU A 55 15.97 0.41 15.30
CA GLU A 55 17.19 1.22 15.18
C GLU A 55 18.25 0.58 14.29
N TRP A 56 18.43 -0.74 14.38
CA TRP A 56 19.39 -1.48 13.57
C TRP A 56 19.04 -1.44 12.07
N ARG A 57 17.74 -1.43 11.73
CA ARG A 57 17.26 -1.36 10.35
C ARG A 57 17.48 0.02 9.80
N ILE A 58 17.10 1.06 10.55
CA ILE A 58 17.34 2.46 10.14
C ILE A 58 18.84 2.71 9.96
N ALA A 59 19.69 2.21 10.87
CA ALA A 59 21.13 2.36 10.76
C ALA A 59 21.72 1.65 9.51
N LYS A 60 21.15 0.52 9.12
CA LYS A 60 21.62 -0.28 7.98
C LYS A 60 21.05 0.19 6.63
N GLU A 61 19.78 0.59 6.61
CA GLU A 61 19.00 0.83 5.40
C GLU A 61 18.64 2.31 5.18
N GLY A 62 18.95 3.17 6.16
CA GLY A 62 18.79 4.61 6.11
C GLY A 62 17.39 5.11 6.46
N SER A 63 16.40 4.23 6.64
CA SER A 63 14.99 4.58 6.90
C SER A 63 14.16 3.37 7.32
N PRO A 64 12.96 3.56 7.91
CA PRO A 64 12.01 2.46 8.12
C PRO A 64 11.59 1.75 6.85
N TYR A 65 11.17 0.51 7.02
CA TYR A 65 10.57 -0.37 6.01
C TYR A 65 9.07 -0.55 6.29
N ALA A 66 8.28 -0.92 5.29
CA ALA A 66 6.91 -1.36 5.46
C ALA A 66 6.52 -2.43 4.43
N ASP A 67 5.47 -3.17 4.72
CA ASP A 67 4.91 -4.22 3.87
C ASP A 67 3.41 -4.05 3.63
N THR A 68 2.79 -3.04 4.25
CA THR A 68 1.35 -2.81 4.17
C THR A 68 0.98 -1.41 3.66
N PHE A 69 0.08 -1.35 2.70
CA PHE A 69 -0.69 -0.15 2.38
C PHE A 69 -2.13 -0.26 2.86
N ILE A 70 -2.66 0.85 3.34
CA ILE A 70 -4.10 1.02 3.59
C ILE A 70 -4.64 1.99 2.55
N ALA A 71 -5.55 1.51 1.71
CA ALA A 71 -6.20 2.27 0.67
C ALA A 71 -7.63 2.61 1.09
N VAL A 72 -7.91 3.90 1.31
CA VAL A 72 -9.26 4.39 1.60
C VAL A 72 -10.07 4.43 0.31
N LEU A 73 -11.13 3.63 0.25
CA LEU A 73 -11.93 3.39 -0.94
C LEU A 73 -12.85 4.58 -1.28
N PRO A 74 -13.16 4.81 -2.57
CA PRO A 74 -14.19 5.75 -2.98
C PRO A 74 -15.59 5.24 -2.62
N THR A 75 -16.57 6.14 -2.71
CA THR A 75 -18.00 5.80 -2.58
C THR A 75 -18.61 5.34 -3.91
N ASP A 76 -17.95 5.59 -5.04
CA ASP A 76 -18.43 5.17 -6.36
C ASP A 76 -18.22 3.66 -6.56
N ARG A 77 -19.30 2.93 -6.85
CA ARG A 77 -19.27 1.47 -6.99
C ARG A 77 -18.46 0.97 -8.18
N ASN A 78 -18.40 1.72 -9.29
CA ASN A 78 -17.61 1.31 -10.45
C ASN A 78 -16.12 1.41 -10.15
N GLN A 79 -15.69 2.48 -9.48
CA GLN A 79 -14.32 2.62 -8.99
C GLN A 79 -13.95 1.53 -7.98
N ARG A 80 -14.84 1.25 -7.01
CA ARG A 80 -14.65 0.15 -6.06
C ARG A 80 -14.46 -1.19 -6.77
N CYS A 81 -15.29 -1.51 -7.76
CA CYS A 81 -15.15 -2.75 -8.54
C CYS A 81 -13.75 -2.88 -9.19
N LEU A 82 -13.22 -1.79 -9.76
CA LEU A 82 -11.86 -1.80 -10.33
C LEU A 82 -10.77 -1.97 -9.26
N ILE A 83 -10.95 -1.36 -8.09
CA ILE A 83 -10.00 -1.47 -6.98
C ILE A 83 -10.02 -2.90 -6.41
N PHE A 84 -11.20 -3.50 -6.21
CA PHE A 84 -11.32 -4.90 -5.78
C PHE A 84 -10.74 -5.88 -6.82
N GLY A 85 -10.87 -5.57 -8.12
CA GLY A 85 -10.18 -6.32 -9.18
C GLY A 85 -8.66 -6.32 -8.99
N LEU A 86 -8.06 -5.14 -8.84
CA LEU A 86 -6.63 -5.01 -8.55
C LEU A 86 -6.23 -5.65 -7.21
N TYR A 87 -7.07 -5.50 -6.18
CA TYR A 87 -6.83 -6.10 -4.86
C TYR A 87 -6.76 -7.62 -4.94
N ASN A 88 -7.71 -8.23 -5.63
CA ASN A 88 -7.76 -9.68 -5.80
C ASN A 88 -6.64 -10.22 -6.70
N GLU A 89 -6.15 -9.42 -7.67
CA GLU A 89 -4.93 -9.74 -8.43
C GLU A 89 -3.71 -9.86 -7.51
N GLU A 90 -3.47 -8.90 -6.62
CA GLU A 90 -2.34 -8.92 -5.69
C GLU A 90 -2.51 -10.00 -4.60
N ARG A 91 -3.73 -10.24 -4.12
CA ARG A 91 -3.99 -11.37 -3.20
C ARG A 91 -3.68 -12.71 -3.82
N ALA A 92 -3.98 -12.89 -5.10
CA ALA A 92 -3.67 -14.13 -5.81
C ALA A 92 -2.16 -14.38 -5.91
N THR A 93 -1.32 -13.33 -6.01
CA THR A 93 0.15 -13.51 -5.96
C THR A 93 0.61 -14.05 -4.61
N GLU A 94 -0.06 -13.64 -3.54
CA GLU A 94 0.14 -14.13 -2.17
C GLU A 94 -0.63 -15.43 -1.84
N ARG A 95 -1.31 -16.04 -2.85
CA ARG A 95 -2.14 -17.24 -2.69
C ARG A 95 -3.27 -17.07 -1.66
N LEU A 96 -3.73 -15.85 -1.45
CA LEU A 96 -4.86 -15.51 -0.61
C LEU A 96 -6.17 -15.61 -1.41
N PRO A 97 -7.30 -15.99 -0.77
CA PRO A 97 -8.59 -16.04 -1.44
C PRO A 97 -9.04 -14.63 -1.83
N PRO A 98 -9.80 -14.48 -2.94
CA PRO A 98 -10.38 -13.19 -3.30
C PRO A 98 -11.40 -12.72 -2.27
N GLU A 99 -11.62 -11.42 -2.22
CA GLU A 99 -12.65 -10.79 -1.40
C GLU A 99 -13.62 -10.00 -2.29
N ASP A 100 -14.89 -10.00 -1.88
CA ASP A 100 -15.94 -9.21 -2.51
C ASP A 100 -16.06 -7.84 -1.83
N ASP A 101 -16.67 -6.89 -2.54
CA ASP A 101 -17.02 -5.59 -1.98
C ASP A 101 -18.14 -5.73 -0.94
N ASP A 102 -17.78 -5.56 0.33
CA ASP A 102 -18.67 -5.62 1.50
C ASP A 102 -18.96 -4.23 2.11
N ASP A 103 -18.85 -3.18 1.29
CA ASP A 103 -19.05 -1.77 1.67
C ASP A 103 -18.04 -1.23 2.71
N ARG A 104 -16.94 -1.95 2.99
CA ARG A 104 -15.86 -1.42 3.86
C ARG A 104 -15.26 -0.12 3.33
N GLU A 105 -14.73 0.70 4.24
CA GLU A 105 -14.16 2.00 3.87
C GLU A 105 -12.71 1.91 3.36
N GLU A 106 -12.01 0.81 3.63
CA GLU A 106 -10.59 0.65 3.34
C GLU A 106 -10.22 -0.78 2.94
N LEU A 107 -9.14 -0.92 2.18
CA LEU A 107 -8.48 -2.20 1.92
C LEU A 107 -7.04 -2.18 2.41
N GLU A 108 -6.64 -3.29 3.01
CA GLU A 108 -5.27 -3.55 3.41
C GLU A 108 -4.59 -4.41 2.34
N PHE A 109 -3.62 -3.80 1.64
CA PHE A 109 -2.72 -4.50 0.72
C PHE A 109 -1.46 -4.86 1.49
N TRP A 110 -1.13 -6.15 1.57
CA TRP A 110 0.03 -6.67 2.29
C TRP A 110 0.78 -7.69 1.43
N TRP A 111 2.11 -7.76 1.62
CA TRP A 111 3.01 -8.69 0.94
C TRP A 111 4.10 -9.17 1.91
N ASP A 112 4.52 -10.44 1.81
CA ASP A 112 5.54 -11.06 2.72
C ASP A 112 6.99 -10.94 2.23
#